data_AF-A0AB38CDL8-F1
#
_entry.id   AF-A0AB38CDL8-F1
#
_cell.length_a   1.000
_cell.length_b   1.000
_cell.length_c   1.000
_cell.angle_alpha   90.00
_cell.angle_beta   90.00
_cell.angle_gamma   90.00
#
_symmetry.space_group_name_H-M   'P 1'
#
loop_
_entity.id
_entity.type
_entity.pdbx_description
1 polymer ?
#
loop_
_entity_poly.entity_id
_entity_poly.type
_entity_poly.pdbx_seq_one_letter_code
_entity_poly.pdbx_strand_id
1 'polypeptide(L)'
;MLALRRSRRRYHRHPGVTTLIDVAGRLNQLQAHHPALCLYALVDGAQYETHRQARLIQNTTCYPLFTGTPDAALAHAGPWLVDVARSAPSFIEDLAALEQEAPSVTWLFAVQDLGGLAQLLQLHLETRLPDGRAALLRFWDPRVLVKLAQIFEPAQREAMFGHIHEWHLLLDGKRAIIGRRNADV
;
A
#
# COMPACT_ATOMS: atom_id res chain seq x y z
N MET A 1 -41.66 -3.53 32.93
CA MET A 1 -40.77 -4.59 32.40
C MET A 1 -40.67 -4.42 30.89
N LEU A 2 -39.76 -3.56 30.43
CA LEU A 2 -39.66 -3.14 29.01
C LEU A 2 -38.48 -3.85 28.35
N ALA A 3 -38.77 -4.64 27.32
CA ALA A 3 -37.79 -5.43 26.57
C ALA A 3 -36.97 -4.53 25.62
N LEU A 4 -35.65 -4.46 25.83
CA LEU A 4 -34.73 -3.77 24.94
C LEU A 4 -34.37 -4.69 23.76
N ARG A 5 -34.98 -4.45 22.59
CA ARG A 5 -34.57 -5.06 21.31
C ARG A 5 -33.19 -4.52 20.93
N ARG A 6 -32.15 -5.35 21.02
CA ARG A 6 -30.83 -5.06 20.42
C ARG A 6 -30.97 -5.14 18.90
N SER A 7 -30.97 -3.99 18.23
CA SER A 7 -30.85 -3.90 16.78
C SER A 7 -29.47 -4.38 16.34
N ARG A 8 -29.39 -5.59 15.77
CA ARG A 8 -28.23 -6.03 14.99
C ARG A 8 -28.19 -5.19 13.71
N ARG A 9 -27.26 -4.24 13.60
CA ARG A 9 -26.93 -3.63 12.31
C ARG A 9 -26.32 -4.73 11.44
N ARG A 10 -27.09 -5.23 10.47
CA ARG A 10 -26.59 -6.07 9.39
C ARG A 10 -25.85 -5.16 8.41
N TYR A 11 -24.53 -5.16 8.47
CA TYR A 11 -23.71 -4.65 7.37
C TYR A 11 -24.03 -5.48 6.13
N HIS A 12 -24.70 -4.87 5.16
CA HIS A 12 -24.89 -5.46 3.84
C HIS A 12 -23.52 -5.38 3.14
N ARG A 13 -22.85 -6.53 2.98
CA ARG A 13 -21.69 -6.64 2.10
C ARG A 13 -22.20 -6.48 0.67
N HIS A 14 -21.83 -5.40 0.00
CA HIS A 14 -22.00 -5.30 -1.45
C HIS A 14 -21.00 -6.26 -2.11
N PRO A 15 -21.45 -7.13 -3.04
CA PRO A 15 -20.55 -7.97 -3.81
C PRO A 15 -19.76 -7.08 -4.77
N GLY A 16 -18.53 -6.72 -4.38
CA GLY A 16 -17.63 -5.92 -5.23
C GLY A 16 -16.63 -5.03 -4.49
N VAL A 17 -16.77 -4.79 -3.19
CA VAL A 17 -15.84 -3.93 -2.43
C VAL A 17 -15.09 -4.76 -1.39
N THR A 18 -13.82 -5.03 -1.66
CA THR A 18 -12.89 -5.70 -0.74
C THR A 18 -12.29 -4.67 0.19
N THR A 19 -12.50 -4.82 1.49
CA THR A 19 -12.14 -3.88 2.57
C THR A 19 -10.78 -4.22 3.20
N LEU A 20 -10.24 -3.36 4.08
CA LEU A 20 -9.07 -3.69 4.90
C LEU A 20 -9.25 -5.01 5.69
N ILE A 21 -10.48 -5.33 6.11
CA ILE A 21 -10.79 -6.59 6.80
C ILE A 21 -10.43 -7.79 5.92
N ASP A 22 -10.64 -7.69 4.60
CA ASP A 22 -10.33 -8.75 3.66
C ASP A 22 -8.81 -8.87 3.42
N VAL A 23 -8.08 -7.74 3.41
CA VAL A 23 -6.61 -7.73 3.34
C VAL A 23 -6.01 -8.38 4.59
N ALA A 24 -6.48 -8.00 5.79
CA ALA A 24 -6.05 -8.63 7.04
C ALA A 24 -6.42 -10.13 7.09
N GLY A 25 -7.61 -10.49 6.58
CA GLY A 25 -8.05 -11.87 6.46
C GLY A 25 -7.14 -12.70 5.53
N ARG A 26 -6.73 -12.13 4.39
CA ARG A 26 -5.77 -12.74 3.47
C ARG A 26 -4.40 -12.94 4.13
N LEU A 27 -3.89 -11.93 4.85
CA LEU A 27 -2.63 -12.07 5.57
C LEU A 27 -2.69 -13.21 6.59
N ASN A 28 -3.75 -13.29 7.40
CA ASN A 28 -3.93 -14.35 8.40
C ASN A 28 -3.88 -15.75 7.77
N GLN A 29 -4.48 -15.92 6.59
CA GLN A 29 -4.41 -17.19 5.85
C GLN A 29 -2.98 -17.52 5.41
N LEU A 30 -2.25 -16.54 4.87
CA LEU A 30 -0.89 -16.73 4.40
C LEU A 30 0.10 -16.99 5.56
N GLN A 31 -0.11 -16.35 6.70
CA GLN A 31 0.73 -16.52 7.89
C GLN A 31 0.72 -17.94 8.46
N ALA A 32 -0.31 -18.75 8.17
CA ALA A 32 -0.33 -20.18 8.52
C ALA A 32 0.84 -20.95 7.88
N HIS A 33 1.34 -20.49 6.73
CA HIS A 33 2.47 -21.09 6.02
C HIS A 33 3.70 -20.16 5.96
N HIS A 34 3.51 -18.86 6.20
CA HIS A 34 4.54 -17.83 6.12
C HIS A 34 4.47 -16.89 7.35
N PRO A 35 4.82 -17.37 8.55
CA PRO A 35 4.58 -16.63 9.80
C PRO A 35 5.37 -15.32 9.93
N ALA A 36 6.40 -15.12 9.11
CA ALA A 36 7.19 -13.89 9.09
C ALA A 36 6.57 -12.76 8.25
N LEU A 37 5.43 -12.99 7.58
CA LEU A 37 4.77 -11.93 6.81
C LEU A 37 4.18 -10.86 7.73
N CYS A 38 4.47 -9.61 7.40
CA CYS A 38 3.94 -8.41 8.03
C CYS A 38 3.11 -7.61 7.02
N LEU A 39 2.23 -6.74 7.54
CA LEU A 39 1.41 -5.83 6.76
C LEU A 39 1.99 -4.42 6.79
N TYR A 40 2.15 -3.83 5.62
CA TYR A 40 2.53 -2.43 5.45
C TYR A 40 1.53 -1.69 4.58
N ALA A 41 1.40 -0.38 4.77
CA ALA A 41 0.70 0.51 3.85
C ALA A 41 1.71 1.40 3.14
N LEU A 42 1.64 1.45 1.80
CA LEU A 42 2.30 2.44 0.97
C LEU A 42 1.28 3.52 0.62
N VAL A 43 1.51 4.73 1.12
CA VAL A 43 0.55 5.84 1.09
C VAL A 43 1.11 6.98 0.25
N ASP A 44 0.31 7.51 -0.69
CA ASP A 44 0.61 8.76 -1.39
C ASP A 44 0.43 9.93 -0.41
N GLY A 45 1.53 10.56 -0.02
CA GLY A 45 1.54 11.66 0.94
C GLY A 45 0.79 12.91 0.46
N ALA A 46 0.79 13.18 -0.85
CA ALA A 46 0.04 14.29 -1.42
C ALA A 46 -1.47 14.03 -1.36
N GLN A 47 -1.91 12.79 -1.63
CA GLN A 47 -3.32 12.41 -1.49
C GLN A 47 -3.75 12.46 -0.02
N TYR A 48 -2.92 11.97 0.90
CA TYR A 48 -3.19 12.06 2.34
C TYR A 48 -3.36 13.52 2.77
N GLU A 49 -2.42 14.41 2.41
CA GLU A 49 -2.50 15.84 2.75
C GLU A 49 -3.74 16.50 2.15
N THR A 50 -4.09 16.18 0.92
CA THR A 50 -5.29 16.72 0.24
C THR A 50 -6.58 16.31 0.95
N HIS A 51 -6.70 15.03 1.32
CA HIS A 51 -7.94 14.49 1.88
C HIS A 51 -8.08 14.68 3.39
N ARG A 52 -6.96 14.83 4.11
CA ARG A 52 -6.93 14.97 5.58
C ARG A 52 -6.58 16.36 6.05
N GLN A 53 -6.14 17.25 5.16
CA GLN A 53 -5.66 18.59 5.50
C GLN A 53 -4.56 18.56 6.56
N ALA A 54 -3.77 17.47 6.56
CA ALA A 54 -2.75 17.17 7.53
C ALA A 54 -1.65 16.35 6.85
N ARG A 55 -0.40 16.53 7.28
CA ARG A 55 0.74 15.76 6.77
C ARG A 55 1.00 14.54 7.64
N LEU A 56 1.47 13.48 6.99
CA LEU A 56 2.10 12.37 7.70
C LEU A 56 3.38 12.85 8.39
N ILE A 57 3.67 12.26 9.54
CA ILE A 57 4.82 12.62 10.37
C ILE A 57 5.69 11.39 10.53
N GLN A 58 6.98 11.54 10.20
CA GLN A 58 7.95 10.46 10.35
C GLN A 58 8.11 10.06 11.82
N ASN A 59 8.05 8.76 12.07
CA ASN A 59 8.26 8.17 13.40
C ASN A 59 8.72 6.70 13.25
N THR A 60 8.69 5.91 14.33
CA THR A 60 9.15 4.52 14.35
C THR A 60 8.29 3.53 13.56
N THR A 61 7.12 3.98 13.07
CA THR A 61 6.11 3.20 12.35
C THR A 61 5.76 3.80 10.99
N CYS A 62 6.24 5.01 10.67
CA CYS A 62 5.87 5.76 9.48
C CYS A 62 7.12 6.43 8.89
N TYR A 63 7.46 6.12 7.64
CA TYR A 63 8.72 6.55 7.01
C TYR A 63 8.49 7.07 5.58
N PRO A 64 8.93 8.30 5.25
CA PRO A 64 8.83 8.83 3.90
C PRO A 64 9.96 8.26 3.02
N LEU A 65 9.62 7.62 1.91
CA LEU A 65 10.61 6.95 1.06
C LEU A 65 11.50 7.93 0.28
N PHE A 66 11.15 9.21 0.14
CA PHE A 66 12.07 10.19 -0.44
C PHE A 66 13.21 10.60 0.51
N THR A 67 13.20 10.15 1.77
CA THR A 67 14.30 10.39 2.71
C THR A 67 15.62 9.88 2.15
N GLY A 68 16.63 10.74 2.07
CA GLY A 68 17.95 10.38 1.54
C GLY A 68 18.03 10.25 0.01
N THR A 69 16.98 10.66 -0.70
CA THR A 69 16.94 10.67 -2.19
C THR A 69 17.09 12.10 -2.73
N PRO A 70 17.35 12.31 -4.03
CA PRO A 70 17.34 13.64 -4.65
C PRO A 70 16.02 14.41 -4.43
N ASP A 71 14.90 13.70 -4.25
CA ASP A 71 13.56 14.25 -4.04
C ASP A 71 13.23 14.50 -2.55
N ALA A 72 14.21 14.47 -1.64
CA ALA A 72 13.98 14.63 -0.20
C ALA A 72 13.22 15.91 0.19
N ALA A 73 13.36 17.00 -0.58
CA ALA A 73 12.59 18.24 -0.37
C ALA A 73 11.06 18.02 -0.50
N LEU A 74 10.64 16.99 -1.23
CA LEU A 74 9.25 16.60 -1.45
C LEU A 74 8.81 15.43 -0.56
N ALA A 75 9.58 15.06 0.46
CA ALA A 75 9.31 13.88 1.29
C ALA A 75 7.91 13.86 1.93
N HIS A 76 7.34 15.04 2.23
CA HIS A 76 5.98 15.15 2.73
C HIS A 76 4.91 14.71 1.71
N ALA A 77 5.12 15.00 0.43
CA ALA A 77 4.19 14.74 -0.66
C ALA A 77 4.47 13.42 -1.41
N GLY A 78 5.63 12.81 -1.16
CA GLY A 78 6.04 11.54 -1.75
C GLY A 78 5.36 10.32 -1.14
N PRO A 79 5.83 9.11 -1.47
CA PRO A 79 5.34 7.88 -0.87
C PRO A 79 5.80 7.71 0.58
N TRP A 80 4.88 7.29 1.44
CA TRP A 80 5.09 6.96 2.83
C TRP A 80 4.86 5.48 3.08
N LEU A 81 5.78 4.83 3.80
CA LEU A 81 5.63 3.46 4.24
C LEU A 81 5.21 3.43 5.71
N VAL A 82 4.14 2.68 6.00
CA VAL A 82 3.54 2.57 7.33
C VAL A 82 3.55 1.11 7.78
N ASP A 83 4.08 0.85 8.97
CA ASP A 83 3.99 -0.44 9.66
C ASP A 83 2.62 -0.56 10.33
N VAL A 84 1.77 -1.45 9.81
CA VAL A 84 0.37 -1.54 10.25
C VAL A 84 0.25 -2.14 11.65
N ALA A 85 1.10 -3.12 12.00
CA ALA A 85 1.02 -3.80 13.29
C ALA A 85 1.45 -2.89 14.46
N ARG A 86 2.33 -1.93 14.19
CA ARG A 86 2.88 -1.03 15.21
C ARG A 86 2.16 0.33 15.30
N SER A 87 1.28 0.62 14.34
CA SER A 87 0.52 1.87 14.26
C SER A 87 -0.76 1.83 15.10
N ALA A 88 -1.29 3.01 15.46
CA ALA A 88 -2.56 3.12 16.15
C ALA A 88 -3.72 2.59 15.27
N PRO A 89 -4.66 1.79 15.81
CA PRO A 89 -5.77 1.25 15.02
C PRO A 89 -6.61 2.31 14.31
N SER A 90 -6.87 3.45 14.96
CA SER A 90 -7.61 4.58 14.36
C SER A 90 -6.90 5.19 13.15
N PHE A 91 -5.56 5.19 13.15
CA PHE A 91 -4.79 5.66 12.00
C PHE A 91 -4.87 4.66 10.83
N ILE A 92 -4.88 3.37 11.11
CA ILE A 92 -5.04 2.33 10.08
C ILE A 92 -6.46 2.32 9.50
N GLU A 93 -7.48 2.54 10.33
CA GLU A 93 -8.86 2.76 9.88
C GLU A 93 -8.97 3.99 8.97
N ASP A 94 -8.25 5.07 9.29
CA ASP A 94 -8.21 6.27 8.45
C ASP A 94 -7.57 6.01 7.08
N LEU A 95 -6.46 5.27 7.03
CA LEU A 95 -5.83 4.85 5.76
C LEU A 95 -6.77 3.95 4.93
N ALA A 96 -7.51 3.06 5.58
CA ALA A 96 -8.51 2.23 4.91
C ALA A 96 -9.67 3.05 4.33
N ALA A 97 -10.09 4.12 5.01
CA ALA A 97 -11.06 5.07 4.47
C ALA A 97 -10.47 5.83 3.28
N LEU A 98 -9.23 6.32 3.41
CA LEU A 98 -8.52 7.06 2.36
C LEU A 98 -8.36 6.25 1.06
N GLU A 99 -8.12 4.94 1.17
CA GLU A 99 -8.08 4.01 0.02
C GLU A 99 -9.38 4.02 -0.80
N GLN A 100 -10.53 4.19 -0.15
CA GLN A 100 -11.84 4.24 -0.81
C GLN A 100 -12.12 5.60 -1.45
N GLU A 101 -11.52 6.66 -0.91
CA GLU A 101 -11.73 8.04 -1.35
C GLU A 101 -10.84 8.41 -2.54
N ALA A 102 -9.66 7.83 -2.64
CA ALA A 102 -8.66 8.19 -3.63
C ALA A 102 -7.72 7.01 -3.96
N PRO A 103 -7.10 6.99 -5.17
CA PRO A 103 -6.03 6.07 -5.50
C PRO A 103 -4.75 6.47 -4.74
N SER A 104 -4.69 6.11 -3.46
CA SER A 104 -3.76 6.70 -2.49
C SER A 104 -3.07 5.68 -1.59
N VAL A 105 -3.62 4.47 -1.44
CA VAL A 105 -3.08 3.45 -0.53
C VAL A 105 -2.92 2.13 -1.28
N THR A 106 -1.76 1.49 -1.08
CA THR A 106 -1.49 0.11 -1.48
C THR A 106 -0.99 -0.66 -0.27
N TRP A 107 -1.60 -1.81 0.02
CA TRP A 107 -1.19 -2.68 1.12
C TRP A 107 -0.18 -3.72 0.65
N LEU A 108 0.86 -3.94 1.44
CA LEU A 108 1.98 -4.82 1.10
C LEU A 108 2.11 -5.92 2.14
N PHE A 109 2.30 -7.16 1.67
CA PHE A 109 2.75 -8.26 2.51
C PHE A 109 4.23 -8.52 2.28
N ALA A 110 5.04 -8.34 3.31
CA ALA A 110 6.49 -8.41 3.21
C ALA A 110 7.10 -9.06 4.45
N VAL A 111 8.27 -9.68 4.31
CA VAL A 111 9.00 -10.30 5.45
C VAL A 111 10.07 -9.38 6.03
N GLN A 112 10.44 -8.34 5.26
CA GLN A 112 11.39 -7.32 5.65
C GLN A 112 10.76 -6.44 6.73
N ASP A 113 11.59 -5.93 7.64
CA ASP A 113 11.16 -4.88 8.55
C ASP A 113 10.93 -3.56 7.80
N LEU A 114 10.40 -2.54 8.51
CA LEU A 114 10.08 -1.24 7.92
C LEU A 114 11.28 -0.60 7.20
N GLY A 115 12.48 -0.71 7.76
CA GLY A 115 13.69 -0.09 7.21
C GLY A 115 14.22 -0.85 5.98
N GLY A 116 14.22 -2.17 6.01
CA GLY A 116 14.60 -3.02 4.89
C GLY A 116 13.62 -2.90 3.72
N LEU A 117 12.31 -2.85 4.01
CA LEU A 117 11.30 -2.64 2.98
C LEU A 117 11.39 -1.23 2.38
N ALA A 118 11.63 -0.19 3.21
CA ALA A 118 11.83 1.17 2.71
C ALA A 118 13.01 1.26 1.73
N GLN A 119 14.16 0.69 2.09
CA GLN A 119 15.33 0.64 1.21
C GLN A 119 15.04 -0.09 -0.10
N LEU A 120 14.34 -1.23 -0.02
CA LEU A 120 13.95 -1.99 -1.21
C LEU A 120 13.06 -1.16 -2.14
N LEU A 121 12.04 -0.50 -1.60
CA LEU A 121 11.14 0.36 -2.38
C LEU A 121 11.86 1.59 -2.94
N GLN A 122 12.84 2.15 -2.21
CA GLN A 122 13.66 3.26 -2.67
C GLN A 122 14.47 2.94 -3.93
N LEU A 123 14.94 1.69 -4.09
CA LEU A 123 15.64 1.26 -5.31
C LEU A 123 14.79 1.37 -6.57
N HIS A 124 13.46 1.41 -6.42
CA HIS A 124 12.50 1.50 -7.53
C HIS A 124 11.97 2.91 -7.77
N LEU A 125 12.41 3.91 -7.00
CA LEU A 125 11.95 5.30 -7.17
C LEU A 125 12.48 5.90 -8.47
N GLU A 126 13.72 5.59 -8.86
CA GLU A 126 14.34 6.14 -10.06
C GLU A 126 14.44 5.07 -11.16
N THR A 127 14.07 5.44 -12.38
CA THR A 127 14.30 4.64 -13.58
C THR A 127 15.04 5.46 -14.64
N ARG A 128 15.74 4.80 -15.55
CA ARG A 128 16.43 5.45 -16.67
C ARG A 128 15.63 5.32 -17.95
N LEU A 129 15.39 6.44 -18.60
CA LEU A 129 14.77 6.49 -19.92
C LEU A 129 15.79 6.08 -21.01
N PRO A 130 15.33 5.72 -22.23
CA PRO A 130 16.23 5.35 -23.34
C PRO A 130 17.24 6.43 -23.73
N ASP A 131 16.94 7.69 -23.45
CA ASP A 131 17.83 8.84 -23.67
C ASP A 131 18.82 9.10 -22.52
N GLY A 132 18.81 8.24 -21.49
CA GLY A 132 19.71 8.31 -20.34
C GLY A 132 19.24 9.22 -19.20
N ARG A 133 18.12 9.95 -19.36
CA ARG A 133 17.55 10.78 -18.29
C ARG A 133 16.98 9.91 -17.16
N ALA A 134 17.12 10.40 -15.93
CA ALA A 134 16.44 9.85 -14.77
C ALA A 134 14.96 10.28 -14.77
N ALA A 135 14.08 9.36 -14.41
CA ALA A 135 12.66 9.61 -14.22
C ALA A 135 12.18 8.98 -12.91
N LEU A 136 11.30 9.68 -12.20
CA LEU A 136 10.65 9.19 -10.99
C LEU A 136 9.54 8.21 -11.37
N LEU A 137 9.66 6.95 -10.95
CA LEU A 137 8.66 5.91 -11.15
C LEU A 137 7.63 5.97 -10.02
N ARG A 138 6.43 6.47 -10.34
CA ARG A 138 5.33 6.66 -9.37
C ARG A 138 4.61 5.37 -9.00
N PHE A 139 5.33 4.33 -8.60
CA PHE A 139 4.75 3.02 -8.28
C PHE A 139 3.80 3.01 -7.07
N TRP A 140 3.80 4.07 -6.26
CA TRP A 140 2.88 4.22 -5.13
C TRP A 140 1.50 4.73 -5.54
N ASP A 141 1.34 5.25 -6.76
CA ASP A 141 0.01 5.56 -7.32
C ASP A 141 -0.61 4.24 -7.82
N PRO A 142 -1.72 3.75 -7.23
CA PRO A 142 -2.38 2.52 -7.64
C PRO A 142 -2.65 2.41 -9.15
N ARG A 143 -3.00 3.54 -9.79
CA ARG A 143 -3.32 3.59 -11.22
C ARG A 143 -2.09 3.38 -12.10
N VAL A 144 -0.93 3.80 -11.60
CA VAL A 144 0.37 3.58 -12.27
C VAL A 144 0.82 2.16 -12.01
N LEU A 145 0.76 1.68 -10.77
CA LEU A 145 1.23 0.35 -10.38
C LEU A 145 0.55 -0.78 -11.16
N VAL A 146 -0.78 -0.71 -11.32
CA VAL A 146 -1.53 -1.69 -12.14
C VAL A 146 -1.01 -1.72 -13.58
N LYS A 147 -0.80 -0.55 -14.19
CA LYS A 147 -0.28 -0.46 -15.56
C LYS A 147 1.13 -1.04 -15.66
N LEU A 148 2.01 -0.73 -14.70
CA LEU A 148 3.36 -1.29 -14.65
C LEU A 148 3.32 -2.83 -14.58
N ALA A 149 2.45 -3.39 -13.73
CA ALA A 149 2.31 -4.83 -13.59
C ALA A 149 1.83 -5.54 -14.86
N GLN A 150 1.14 -4.83 -15.75
CA GLN A 150 0.65 -5.35 -17.04
C GLN A 150 1.68 -5.24 -18.17
N ILE A 151 2.57 -4.24 -18.12
CA ILE A 151 3.53 -3.98 -19.21
C ILE A 151 4.95 -4.45 -18.90
N PHE A 152 5.27 -4.77 -17.65
CA PHE A 152 6.60 -5.23 -17.27
C PHE A 152 6.92 -6.59 -17.88
N GLU A 153 8.06 -6.64 -18.56
CA GLU A 153 8.69 -7.88 -18.98
C GLU A 153 9.06 -8.73 -17.76
N PRO A 154 9.20 -10.07 -17.91
CA PRO A 154 9.45 -10.97 -16.78
C PRO A 154 10.60 -10.54 -15.86
N ALA A 155 11.71 -10.03 -16.41
CA ALA A 155 12.85 -9.55 -15.64
C ALA A 155 12.54 -8.27 -14.84
N GLN A 156 11.79 -7.33 -15.43
CA GLN A 156 11.35 -6.10 -14.74
C GLN A 156 10.35 -6.43 -13.64
N ARG A 157 9.47 -7.40 -13.90
CA ARG A 157 8.49 -7.88 -12.93
C ARG A 157 9.17 -8.53 -11.73
N GLU A 158 10.13 -9.41 -11.95
CA GLU A 158 10.91 -10.03 -10.87
C GLU A 158 11.66 -8.97 -10.06
N ALA A 159 12.28 -8.00 -10.72
CA ALA A 159 12.99 -6.91 -10.04
C ALA A 159 12.06 -6.09 -9.13
N MET A 160 10.86 -5.73 -9.59
CA MET A 160 9.92 -4.89 -8.82
C MET A 160 9.13 -5.67 -7.76
N PHE A 161 8.64 -6.86 -8.09
CA PHE A 161 7.65 -7.57 -7.30
C PHE A 161 8.20 -8.83 -6.61
N GLY A 162 9.38 -9.32 -6.98
CA GLY A 162 9.91 -10.61 -6.51
C GLY A 162 10.16 -10.68 -4.99
N HIS A 163 10.45 -9.53 -4.36
CA HIS A 163 10.79 -9.46 -2.94
C HIS A 163 9.62 -9.15 -2.01
N ILE A 164 8.45 -8.81 -2.55
CA ILE A 164 7.22 -8.55 -1.79
C ILE A 164 6.23 -9.68 -2.11
N HIS A 165 5.52 -10.20 -1.12
CA HIS A 165 4.68 -11.38 -1.29
C HIS A 165 3.43 -11.05 -2.14
N GLU A 166 2.68 -10.04 -1.74
CA GLU A 166 1.52 -9.52 -2.46
C GLU A 166 1.41 -8.00 -2.26
N TRP A 167 0.94 -7.32 -3.31
CA TRP A 167 0.48 -5.94 -3.28
C TRP A 167 -1.03 -5.94 -3.49
N HIS A 168 -1.76 -5.21 -2.65
CA HIS A 168 -3.22 -5.10 -2.67
C HIS A 168 -3.62 -3.64 -2.82
N LEU A 169 -4.37 -3.32 -3.86
CA LEU A 169 -4.72 -1.94 -4.18
C LEU A 169 -6.13 -1.85 -4.76
N LEU A 170 -6.76 -0.69 -4.64
CA LEU A 170 -8.04 -0.42 -5.29
C LEU A 170 -7.85 0.36 -6.57
N LEU A 171 -8.51 -0.10 -7.62
CA LEU A 171 -8.68 0.60 -8.87
C LEU A 171 -10.16 0.52 -9.26
N ASP A 172 -10.81 1.67 -9.42
CA ASP A 172 -12.23 1.78 -9.79
C ASP A 172 -13.16 0.94 -8.89
N GLY A 173 -12.87 0.94 -7.58
CA GLY A 173 -13.61 0.18 -6.56
C GLY A 173 -13.34 -1.33 -6.56
N LYS A 174 -12.50 -1.83 -7.48
CA LYS A 174 -12.09 -3.23 -7.57
C LYS A 174 -10.73 -3.45 -6.94
N ARG A 175 -10.59 -4.57 -6.23
CA ARG A 175 -9.32 -5.02 -5.67
C ARG A 175 -8.48 -5.66 -6.76
N ALA A 176 -7.30 -5.11 -7.00
CA ALA A 176 -6.24 -5.76 -7.74
C ALA A 176 -5.21 -6.37 -6.77
N ILE A 177 -4.69 -7.54 -7.12
CA ILE A 177 -3.65 -8.25 -6.38
C ILE A 177 -2.46 -8.49 -7.30
N ILE A 178 -1.28 -8.00 -6.93
CA ILE A 178 -0.04 -8.24 -7.65
C ILE A 178 0.86 -9.11 -6.78
N GLY A 179 0.98 -10.38 -7.13
CA GLY A 179 1.93 -11.31 -6.52
C GLY A 179 3.28 -11.31 -7.23
N ARG A 180 4.24 -12.04 -6.66
CA ARG A 180 5.62 -12.15 -7.20
C ARG A 180 5.67 -12.51 -8.68
N ARG A 181 4.85 -13.48 -9.11
CA ARG A 181 4.89 -14.04 -10.47
C ARG A 181 3.65 -13.77 -11.32
N ASN A 182 2.56 -13.32 -10.71
CA ASN A 182 1.26 -13.15 -11.35
C ASN A 182 0.56 -11.89 -10.84
N ALA A 183 -0.29 -11.29 -11.68
CA ALA A 183 -1.17 -10.20 -11.29
C ALA A 183 -2.60 -10.58 -11.64
N ASP A 184 -3.49 -10.48 -10.65
CA ASP A 184 -4.93 -10.55 -10.80
C ASP A 184 -5.46 -9.12 -10.70
N VAL A 185 -5.48 -8.43 -11.84
CA VAL A 185 -5.80 -6.99 -12.00
C VAL A 185 -7.14 -6.77 -12.67
#